data_AF-A0A7S4UXV4-F1
#
_entry.id   AF-A0A7S4UXV4-F1
#
_cell.length_a   1.000
_cell.length_b   1.000
_cell.length_c   1.000
_cell.angle_alpha   90.00
_cell.angle_beta   90.00
_cell.angle_gamma   90.00
#
_symmetry.space_group_name_H-M   'P 1'
#
loop_
_entity.id
_entity.type
_entity.pdbx_description
1 polymer ?
#
loop_
_entity_poly.entity_id
_entity_poly.type
_entity_poly.pdbx_seq_one_letter_code
_entity_poly.pdbx_strand_id
1 'polypeptide(L)'
;HIHMQTPNIHIQRVMYIAANLIERIRPIVEGTISQDEMSHDIAAECDALKSLPLGAQILRCLGRAYRHSGQRALRRHEWLKKKKDLTEQLLGSTGHYDSYHGIDKQLSMKVDLSDSVRDKFRNAKHLFTAAAASGKLVWTEQVASMSQKRKSNRASIQYHLHDEDMKIPGEEYDGLIDSDADIDNFSTPTEEDVQEQERMKAQKAMINALQVEALWKITKIELDRTIQEACNMILEGRYFFFTSHHGSRERSGWNMGGDGWVVGSTGEVVDADVGRLRAAAALVLMGDIFVRCSKEGTSWVD
;
A
#
# COMPACT_ATOMS: atom_id res chain seq x y z
N HIS A 1 3.15 -23.78 -14.00
CA HIS A 1 1.77 -23.33 -14.28
C HIS A 1 1.24 -22.47 -13.13
N ILE A 2 1.79 -21.27 -12.93
CA ILE A 2 1.24 -20.27 -12.01
C ILE A 2 1.32 -18.94 -12.75
N HIS A 3 0.26 -18.56 -13.44
CA HIS A 3 -0.04 -17.18 -13.83
C HIS A 3 -1.28 -17.22 -14.74
N MET A 4 -2.17 -16.23 -14.57
CA MET A 4 -3.37 -15.91 -15.38
C MET A 4 -4.75 -16.03 -14.67
N GLN A 5 -4.85 -15.83 -13.34
CA GLN A 5 -6.15 -15.59 -12.67
C GLN A 5 -6.23 -14.29 -11.85
N THR A 6 -5.17 -13.48 -11.80
CA THR A 6 -5.06 -12.29 -10.93
C THR A 6 -5.79 -11.00 -11.37
N PRO A 7 -6.12 -10.71 -12.65
CA PRO A 7 -6.66 -9.39 -12.99
C PRO A 7 -8.06 -9.15 -12.41
N ASN A 8 -8.84 -10.21 -12.19
CA ASN A 8 -10.22 -10.10 -11.71
C ASN A 8 -10.28 -9.70 -10.22
N ILE A 9 -9.42 -10.27 -9.36
CA ILE A 9 -9.40 -9.97 -7.92
C ILE A 9 -9.00 -8.52 -7.64
N HIS A 10 -7.98 -8.02 -8.36
CA HIS A 10 -7.54 -6.63 -8.20
C HIS A 10 -8.64 -5.65 -8.58
N ILE A 11 -9.29 -5.86 -9.73
CA ILE A 11 -10.40 -5.02 -10.17
C ILE A 11 -11.56 -5.06 -9.17
N GLN A 12 -11.90 -6.24 -8.64
CA GLN A 12 -12.94 -6.37 -7.60
C GLN A 12 -12.59 -5.57 -6.34
N ARG A 13 -11.33 -5.60 -5.89
CA ARG A 13 -10.86 -4.80 -4.75
C ARG A 13 -10.98 -3.30 -5.02
N VAL A 14 -10.53 -2.86 -6.20
CA VAL A 14 -10.64 -1.45 -6.62
C VAL A 14 -12.11 -1.02 -6.63
N MET A 15 -13.00 -1.82 -7.21
CA MET A 15 -14.43 -1.56 -7.26
C MET A 15 -15.06 -1.50 -5.86
N TYR A 16 -14.74 -2.47 -5.00
CA TYR A 16 -15.23 -2.50 -3.62
C TYR A 16 -14.81 -1.24 -2.85
N ILE A 17 -13.54 -0.84 -2.98
CA ILE A 17 -13.04 0.38 -2.35
C ILE A 17 -13.72 1.61 -2.93
N ALA A 18 -13.88 1.69 -4.24
CA ALA A 18 -14.55 2.81 -4.90
C ALA A 18 -16.00 2.93 -4.41
N ALA A 19 -16.73 1.82 -4.30
CA ALA A 19 -18.10 1.77 -3.78
C ALA A 19 -18.20 2.25 -2.33
N ASN A 20 -17.33 1.79 -1.43
CA ASN A 20 -17.37 2.24 -0.04
C ASN A 20 -16.97 3.72 0.09
N LEU A 21 -15.97 4.14 -0.69
CA LEU A 21 -15.49 5.52 -0.66
C LEU A 21 -16.54 6.49 -1.21
N ILE A 22 -17.24 6.12 -2.29
CA ILE A 22 -18.30 6.96 -2.86
C ILE A 22 -19.44 7.13 -1.85
N GLU A 23 -19.90 6.06 -1.20
CA GLU A 23 -20.94 6.17 -0.17
C GLU A 23 -20.51 7.06 1.00
N ARG A 24 -19.21 7.03 1.35
CA ARG A 24 -18.68 7.84 2.44
C ARG A 24 -18.61 9.32 2.10
N ILE A 25 -18.24 9.69 0.87
CA ILE A 25 -18.15 11.10 0.45
C ILE A 25 -19.47 11.64 -0.10
N ARG A 26 -20.43 10.77 -0.42
CA ARG A 26 -21.72 11.15 -1.01
C ARG A 26 -22.42 12.25 -0.18
N PRO A 27 -22.58 12.13 1.15
CA PRO A 27 -23.32 13.12 1.93
C PRO A 27 -22.73 14.54 1.83
N ILE A 28 -21.41 14.68 1.88
CA ILE A 28 -20.75 15.98 1.77
C ILE A 28 -20.77 16.53 0.33
N VAL A 29 -20.74 15.67 -0.69
CA VAL A 29 -20.85 16.07 -2.10
C VAL A 29 -22.26 16.59 -2.41
N GLU A 30 -23.26 15.92 -1.83
CA GLU A 30 -24.67 16.29 -1.90
C GLU A 30 -25.01 17.50 -1.02
N GLY A 31 -24.17 17.83 -0.05
CA GLY A 31 -24.41 18.92 0.90
C GLY A 31 -25.43 18.56 1.99
N THR A 32 -25.66 17.27 2.23
CA THR A 32 -26.57 16.79 3.29
C THR A 32 -25.93 16.82 4.67
N ILE A 33 -24.60 16.81 4.75
CA ILE A 33 -23.83 17.00 5.98
C ILE A 33 -22.81 18.13 5.81
N SER A 34 -22.44 18.74 6.94
CA SER A 34 -21.40 19.77 6.95
C SER A 34 -19.97 19.17 6.90
N GLN A 35 -18.99 20.01 6.53
CA GLN A 35 -17.57 19.63 6.58
C GLN A 35 -17.12 19.26 8.00
N ASP A 36 -17.60 19.99 9.01
CA ASP A 36 -17.20 19.79 10.41
C ASP A 36 -17.77 18.48 10.97
N GLU A 37 -19.03 18.18 10.68
CA GLU A 37 -19.70 16.93 11.05
C GLU A 37 -18.99 15.72 10.43
N MET A 38 -18.74 15.75 9.11
CA MET A 38 -17.96 14.69 8.45
C MET A 38 -16.55 14.54 9.05
N SER A 39 -15.90 15.67 9.37
CA SER A 39 -14.55 15.66 9.93
C SER A 39 -14.52 15.00 11.30
N HIS A 40 -15.52 15.27 12.15
CA HIS A 40 -15.67 14.67 13.46
C HIS A 40 -15.89 13.16 13.37
N ASP A 41 -16.82 12.71 12.53
CA ASP A 41 -17.13 11.28 12.35
C ASP A 41 -15.93 10.49 11.83
N ILE A 42 -15.20 11.06 10.87
CA ILE A 42 -14.00 10.45 10.33
C ILE A 42 -12.87 10.41 11.36
N ALA A 43 -12.71 11.46 12.17
CA ALA A 43 -11.70 11.49 13.23
C ALA A 43 -11.96 10.39 14.27
N ALA A 44 -13.22 10.21 14.70
CA ALA A 44 -13.59 9.14 15.65
C ALA A 44 -13.27 7.74 15.09
N GLU A 45 -13.57 7.48 13.82
CA GLU A 45 -13.18 6.23 13.14
C GLU A 45 -11.66 6.06 13.03
N CYS A 46 -10.93 7.15 12.78
CA CYS A 46 -9.47 7.12 12.72
C CYS A 46 -8.84 6.72 14.06
N ASP A 47 -9.39 7.19 15.17
CA ASP A 47 -8.90 6.85 16.50
C ASP A 47 -9.08 5.36 16.81
N ALA A 48 -10.21 4.77 16.42
CA ALA A 48 -10.43 3.32 16.51
C ALA A 48 -9.48 2.52 15.61
N LEU A 49 -9.24 2.99 14.38
CA LEU A 49 -8.31 2.31 13.46
C LEU A 49 -6.85 2.40 13.93
N LYS A 50 -6.50 3.51 14.57
CA LYS A 50 -5.13 3.80 15.02
C LYS A 50 -4.68 2.92 16.17
N SER A 51 -5.60 2.41 17.01
CA SER A 51 -5.27 1.45 18.06
C SER A 51 -4.91 0.05 17.52
N LEU A 52 -5.16 -0.22 16.23
CA LEU A 52 -4.81 -1.50 15.60
C LEU A 52 -3.32 -1.56 15.21
N PRO A 53 -2.73 -2.76 15.13
CA PRO A 53 -1.39 -2.95 14.59
C PRO A 53 -1.28 -2.33 13.19
N LEU A 54 -0.27 -1.48 12.99
CA LEU A 54 -0.04 -0.72 11.75
C LEU A 54 -1.13 0.32 11.38
N GLY A 55 -2.15 0.52 12.22
CA GLY A 55 -3.27 1.43 11.97
C GLY A 55 -2.84 2.85 11.57
N ALA A 56 -1.93 3.45 12.36
CA ALA A 56 -1.35 4.76 12.02
C ALA A 56 -0.60 4.78 10.68
N GLN A 57 0.06 3.68 10.30
CA GLN A 57 0.78 3.61 9.03
C GLN A 57 -0.16 3.44 7.84
N ILE A 58 -1.24 2.66 8.02
CA ILE A 58 -2.34 2.52 7.05
C ILE A 58 -3.00 3.88 6.82
N LEU A 59 -3.38 4.58 7.90
CA LEU A 59 -3.96 5.93 7.83
C LEU A 59 -3.08 6.91 7.05
N ARG A 60 -1.75 6.92 7.29
CA ARG A 60 -0.83 7.74 6.48
C ARG A 60 -0.82 7.37 5.01
N CYS A 61 -0.90 6.08 4.70
CA CYS A 61 -0.92 5.60 3.33
C CYS A 61 -2.19 6.06 2.61
N LEU A 62 -3.35 5.79 3.21
CA LEU A 62 -4.65 6.19 2.71
C LEU A 62 -4.73 7.72 2.55
N GLY A 63 -4.35 8.47 3.60
CA GLY A 63 -4.46 9.92 3.58
C GLY A 63 -3.60 10.58 2.51
N ARG A 64 -2.40 10.05 2.27
CA ARG A 64 -1.53 10.51 1.16
C ARG A 64 -2.12 10.18 -0.20
N ALA A 65 -2.73 9.00 -0.36
CA ALA A 65 -3.35 8.59 -1.60
C ALA A 65 -4.57 9.49 -1.94
N TYR A 66 -5.48 9.68 -0.98
CA TYR A 66 -6.66 10.53 -1.13
C TYR A 66 -6.29 11.98 -1.43
N ARG A 67 -5.38 12.57 -0.65
CA ARG A 67 -4.88 13.93 -0.89
C ARG A 67 -4.24 14.06 -2.26
N HIS A 68 -3.42 13.09 -2.67
CA HIS A 68 -2.76 13.13 -3.98
C HIS A 68 -3.78 13.11 -5.12
N SER A 69 -4.73 12.17 -5.10
CA SER A 69 -5.74 12.02 -6.15
C SER A 69 -6.68 13.21 -6.21
N GLY A 70 -7.18 13.68 -5.05
CA GLY A 70 -8.04 14.86 -4.99
C GLY A 70 -7.33 16.12 -5.50
N GLN A 71 -6.12 16.41 -5.01
CA GLN A 71 -5.35 17.57 -5.47
C GLN A 71 -4.99 17.49 -6.96
N ARG A 72 -4.74 16.28 -7.49
CA ARG A 72 -4.49 16.08 -8.92
C ARG A 72 -5.71 16.44 -9.75
N ALA A 73 -6.91 15.98 -9.35
CA ALA A 73 -8.15 16.33 -10.04
C ALA A 73 -8.45 17.83 -9.98
N LEU A 74 -8.27 18.48 -8.81
CA LEU A 74 -8.46 19.91 -8.66
C LEU A 74 -7.53 20.72 -9.58
N ARG A 75 -6.23 20.38 -9.61
CA ARG A 75 -5.26 21.04 -10.51
C ARG A 75 -5.63 20.89 -11.99
N ARG A 76 -6.08 19.69 -12.39
CA ARG A 76 -6.54 19.45 -13.77
C ARG A 76 -7.74 20.32 -14.10
N HIS A 77 -8.69 20.45 -13.18
CA HIS A 77 -9.85 21.31 -13.40
C HIS A 77 -9.50 22.80 -13.46
N GLU A 78 -8.70 23.32 -12.53
CA GLU A 78 -8.23 24.71 -12.55
C GLU A 78 -7.52 25.05 -13.86
N TRP A 79 -6.70 24.12 -14.34
CA TRP A 79 -6.01 24.25 -15.61
C TRP A 79 -6.97 24.27 -16.80
N LEU A 80 -7.97 23.39 -16.83
CA LEU A 80 -9.01 23.38 -17.86
C LEU A 80 -9.85 24.66 -17.86
N LYS A 81 -10.17 25.19 -16.66
CA LYS A 81 -10.88 26.46 -16.51
C LYS A 81 -10.07 27.62 -17.10
N LYS A 82 -8.80 27.76 -16.68
CA LYS A 82 -7.89 28.80 -17.22
C LYS A 82 -7.73 28.70 -18.74
N LYS A 83 -7.75 27.48 -19.27
CA LYS A 83 -7.72 27.25 -20.71
C LYS A 83 -8.98 27.78 -21.39
N LYS A 84 -10.18 27.46 -20.89
CA LYS A 84 -11.45 27.98 -21.42
C LYS A 84 -11.46 29.52 -21.43
N ASP A 85 -11.06 30.15 -20.33
CA ASP A 85 -10.99 31.60 -20.21
C ASP A 85 -10.05 32.23 -21.27
N LEU A 86 -8.89 31.61 -21.50
CA LEU A 86 -7.93 32.07 -22.51
C LEU A 86 -8.48 31.90 -23.93
N THR A 87 -9.14 30.78 -24.20
CA THR A 87 -9.78 30.51 -25.49
C THR A 87 -10.90 31.51 -25.77
N GLU A 88 -11.74 31.82 -24.78
CA GLU A 88 -12.81 32.83 -24.91
C GLU A 88 -12.25 34.24 -25.16
N GLN A 89 -11.16 34.62 -24.49
CA GLN A 89 -10.48 35.90 -24.73
C GLN A 89 -9.91 36.00 -26.16
N LEU A 90 -9.41 34.89 -26.72
CA LEU A 90 -8.85 34.86 -28.08
C LEU A 90 -9.94 34.80 -29.16
N LEU A 91 -11.03 34.04 -28.94
CA LEU A 91 -12.17 34.00 -29.87
C LEU A 91 -12.99 35.29 -29.87
N GLY A 92 -13.06 36.02 -28.75
CA GLY A 92 -13.70 37.33 -28.69
C GLY A 92 -12.99 38.41 -29.53
N SER A 93 -11.72 38.19 -29.90
CA SER A 93 -10.91 39.20 -30.60
C SER A 93 -10.69 38.94 -32.09
N THR A 94 -10.89 37.72 -32.60
CA THR A 94 -10.69 37.39 -34.03
C THR A 94 -11.49 36.15 -34.44
N GLY A 95 -12.46 36.33 -35.35
CA GLY A 95 -13.31 35.26 -35.89
C GLY A 95 -12.61 34.34 -36.91
N HIS A 96 -11.49 33.71 -36.53
CA HIS A 96 -10.75 32.79 -37.39
C HIS A 96 -10.59 31.42 -36.70
N TYR A 97 -11.45 30.47 -37.09
CA TYR A 97 -11.68 29.21 -36.36
C TYR A 97 -10.65 28.09 -36.62
N ASP A 98 -9.76 28.21 -37.61
CA ASP A 98 -8.98 27.06 -38.08
C ASP A 98 -7.62 26.81 -37.38
N SER A 99 -7.17 27.67 -36.46
CA SER A 99 -5.82 27.58 -35.86
C SER A 99 -5.78 27.23 -34.36
N TYR A 100 -6.84 26.63 -33.80
CA TYR A 100 -6.89 26.36 -32.35
C TYR A 100 -6.54 24.91 -31.95
N HIS A 101 -6.55 23.96 -32.90
CA HIS A 101 -6.32 22.55 -32.56
C HIS A 101 -4.87 22.21 -32.17
N GLY A 102 -3.88 22.99 -32.61
CA GLY A 102 -2.46 22.72 -32.36
C GLY A 102 -1.96 23.11 -30.97
N ILE A 103 -2.43 24.26 -30.45
CA ILE A 103 -2.05 24.80 -29.14
C ILE A 103 -2.65 23.94 -28.02
N ASP A 104 -3.87 23.47 -28.23
CA ASP A 104 -4.62 22.58 -27.34
C ASP A 104 -3.89 21.27 -27.03
N LYS A 105 -3.31 20.65 -28.05
CA LYS A 105 -2.60 19.37 -27.91
C LYS A 105 -1.28 19.54 -27.15
N GLN A 106 -0.54 20.62 -27.40
CA GLN A 106 0.73 20.87 -26.71
C GLN A 106 0.53 21.17 -25.21
N LEU A 107 -0.49 21.93 -24.86
CA LEU A 107 -0.76 22.33 -23.49
C LEU A 107 -1.32 21.15 -22.66
N SER A 108 -2.27 20.38 -23.20
CA SER A 108 -2.76 19.15 -22.54
C SER A 108 -1.64 18.14 -22.33
N MET A 109 -0.78 17.96 -23.34
CA MET A 109 0.40 17.10 -23.22
C MET A 109 1.29 17.51 -22.05
N LYS A 110 1.52 18.81 -21.79
CA LYS A 110 2.41 19.25 -20.70
C LYS A 110 1.92 18.87 -19.30
N VAL A 111 0.62 19.01 -19.02
CA VAL A 111 0.05 18.62 -17.70
C VAL A 111 0.06 17.11 -17.54
N ASP A 112 -0.35 16.38 -18.58
CA ASP A 112 -0.35 14.92 -18.56
C ASP A 112 1.08 14.35 -18.48
N LEU A 113 2.06 14.98 -19.13
CA LEU A 113 3.48 14.64 -19.03
C LEU A 113 4.01 14.87 -17.62
N SER A 114 3.71 16.01 -16.99
CA SER A 114 4.16 16.32 -15.64
C SER A 114 3.61 15.31 -14.62
N ASP A 115 2.31 15.01 -14.70
CA ASP A 115 1.69 14.01 -13.83
C ASP A 115 2.19 12.60 -14.15
N SER A 116 2.34 12.24 -15.43
CA SER A 116 2.84 10.91 -15.85
C SER A 116 4.28 10.67 -15.42
N VAL A 117 5.15 11.67 -15.51
CA VAL A 117 6.54 11.57 -15.03
C VAL A 117 6.57 11.41 -13.50
N ARG A 118 5.72 12.15 -12.78
CA ARG A 118 5.62 12.03 -11.31
C ARG A 118 5.10 10.64 -10.90
N ASP A 119 4.10 10.12 -11.60
CA ASP A 119 3.56 8.78 -11.39
C ASP A 119 4.61 7.70 -11.70
N LYS A 120 5.32 7.82 -12.83
CA LYS A 120 6.40 6.89 -13.21
C LYS A 120 7.56 6.91 -12.21
N PHE A 121 7.97 8.09 -11.75
CA PHE A 121 9.01 8.22 -10.73
C PHE A 121 8.58 7.58 -9.41
N ARG A 122 7.32 7.79 -9.00
CA ARG A 122 6.77 7.17 -7.79
C ARG A 122 6.68 5.65 -7.92
N ASN A 123 6.21 5.14 -9.06
CA ASN A 123 6.18 3.71 -9.36
C ASN A 123 7.59 3.09 -9.35
N ALA A 124 8.58 3.77 -9.95
CA ALA A 124 9.97 3.36 -9.90
C ALA A 124 10.48 3.33 -8.45
N LYS A 125 10.21 4.38 -7.66
CA LYS A 125 10.55 4.43 -6.23
C LYS A 125 9.92 3.26 -5.45
N HIS A 126 8.67 2.92 -5.74
CA HIS A 126 8.01 1.77 -5.13
C HIS A 126 8.67 0.45 -5.51
N LEU A 127 9.00 0.26 -6.80
CA LEU A 127 9.72 -0.92 -7.28
C LEU A 127 11.08 -1.07 -6.60
N PHE A 128 11.87 0.01 -6.53
CA PHE A 128 13.16 0.01 -5.83
C PHE A 128 13.00 -0.26 -4.34
N THR A 129 11.97 0.30 -3.69
CA THR A 129 11.72 0.06 -2.27
C THR A 129 11.35 -1.40 -2.01
N ALA A 130 10.50 -2.00 -2.85
CA ALA A 130 10.14 -3.41 -2.77
C ALA A 130 11.36 -4.30 -3.02
N ALA A 131 12.13 -4.02 -4.08
CA ALA A 131 13.34 -4.77 -4.41
C ALA A 131 14.40 -4.68 -3.31
N ALA A 132 14.62 -3.51 -2.72
CA ALA A 132 15.55 -3.32 -1.61
C ALA A 132 15.10 -4.05 -0.35
N ALA A 133 13.80 -4.04 -0.03
CA ALA A 133 13.25 -4.75 1.11
C ALA A 133 13.43 -6.28 0.95
N SER A 134 13.11 -6.81 -0.23
CA SER A 134 13.31 -8.23 -0.54
C SER A 134 14.80 -8.60 -0.58
N GLY A 135 15.64 -7.74 -1.15
CA GLY A 135 17.09 -7.97 -1.24
C GLY A 135 17.77 -7.99 0.14
N LYS A 136 17.36 -7.11 1.05
CA LYS A 136 17.86 -7.09 2.45
C LYS A 136 17.53 -8.40 3.16
N LEU A 137 16.33 -8.92 2.97
CA LEU A 137 15.86 -10.17 3.56
C LEU A 137 16.66 -11.37 3.06
N VAL A 138 16.82 -11.51 1.74
CA VAL A 138 17.62 -12.57 1.13
C VAL A 138 19.07 -12.51 1.61
N TRP A 139 19.66 -11.31 1.66
CA TRP A 139 21.03 -11.15 2.17
C TRP A 139 21.15 -11.58 3.64
N THR A 140 20.21 -11.17 4.50
CA THR A 140 20.24 -11.55 5.92
C THR A 140 20.05 -13.05 6.15
N GLU A 141 19.20 -13.70 5.35
CA GLU A 141 19.00 -15.15 5.37
C GLU A 141 20.25 -15.90 4.87
N GLN A 142 20.89 -15.39 3.81
CA GLN A 142 22.13 -15.94 3.28
C GLN A 142 23.30 -15.80 4.26
N VAL A 143 23.43 -14.66 4.95
CA VAL A 143 24.44 -14.45 6.00
C VAL A 143 24.19 -15.38 7.20
N ALA A 144 22.94 -15.53 7.63
CA ALA A 144 22.58 -16.43 8.72
C ALA A 144 22.90 -17.90 8.38
N SER A 145 22.52 -18.35 7.19
CA SER A 145 22.81 -19.72 6.73
C SER A 145 24.31 -20.00 6.53
N MET A 146 25.09 -19.02 6.05
CA MET A 146 26.56 -19.13 5.98
C MET A 146 27.22 -19.20 7.36
N SER A 147 26.71 -18.44 8.34
CA SER A 147 27.15 -18.53 9.73
C SER A 147 26.87 -19.90 10.33
N GLN A 148 25.71 -20.50 10.02
CA GLN A 148 25.33 -21.83 10.49
C GLN A 148 26.19 -22.94 9.85
N LYS A 149 26.44 -22.87 8.54
CA LYS A 149 27.29 -23.83 7.82
C LYS A 149 28.74 -23.80 8.30
N ARG A 150 29.31 -22.61 8.57
CA ARG A 150 30.66 -22.48 9.13
C ARG A 150 30.80 -23.10 10.52
N LYS A 151 29.73 -23.08 11.32
CA LYS A 151 29.72 -23.68 12.66
C LYS A 151 29.52 -25.19 12.64
N SER A 152 28.63 -25.71 11.78
CA SER A 152 28.47 -27.16 11.57
C SER A 152 29.80 -27.81 11.14
N ASN A 153 30.56 -27.17 10.25
CA ASN A 153 31.88 -27.65 9.86
C ASN A 153 32.93 -27.52 10.98
N ARG A 154 32.75 -26.64 11.97
CA ARG A 154 33.67 -26.50 13.11
C ARG A 154 33.36 -27.53 14.20
N ALA A 155 32.07 -27.78 14.46
CA ALA A 155 31.62 -28.85 15.35
C ALA A 155 31.98 -30.24 14.80
N SER A 156 31.93 -30.45 13.48
CA SER A 156 32.34 -31.74 12.87
C SER A 156 33.86 -31.98 12.89
N ILE A 157 34.69 -30.94 13.09
CA ILE A 157 36.16 -31.09 13.19
C ILE A 157 36.58 -31.35 14.66
N GLN A 158 35.74 -31.00 15.64
CA GLN A 158 36.09 -31.12 17.07
C GLN A 158 35.88 -32.54 17.64
N TYR A 159 35.33 -33.49 16.87
CA TYR A 159 35.14 -34.89 17.30
C TYR A 159 36.17 -35.89 16.71
N HIS A 160 37.22 -35.43 16.02
CA HIS A 160 38.22 -36.32 15.41
C HIS A 160 39.66 -36.11 15.90
N LEU A 161 39.83 -35.52 17.09
CA LEU A 161 41.15 -35.28 17.70
C LEU A 161 41.17 -35.73 19.17
N HIS A 162 40.81 -36.99 19.41
CA HIS A 162 41.25 -37.78 20.55
C HIS A 162 40.88 -39.24 20.31
N ASP A 163 41.75 -39.97 19.60
CA ASP A 163 41.88 -41.42 19.72
C ASP A 163 43.11 -41.87 18.92
N GLU A 164 44.30 -41.46 19.36
CA GLU A 164 45.49 -42.27 19.14
C GLU A 164 46.22 -42.44 20.47
N ASP A 165 46.53 -43.71 20.75
CA ASP A 165 47.52 -44.24 21.67
C ASP A 165 47.24 -44.28 23.19
N MET A 166 46.72 -45.43 23.65
CA MET A 166 47.44 -46.26 24.62
C MET A 166 46.94 -47.72 24.61
N LYS A 167 47.67 -48.60 23.91
CA LYS A 167 47.62 -50.06 24.14
C LYS A 167 48.47 -50.39 25.38
N ILE A 168 47.82 -50.83 26.46
CA ILE A 168 48.48 -51.55 27.56
C ILE A 168 48.05 -53.01 27.45
N PRO A 169 48.97 -53.98 27.29
CA PRO A 169 48.62 -55.39 27.23
C PRO A 169 48.61 -56.01 28.62
N GLY A 170 47.51 -56.69 28.94
CA GLY A 170 47.44 -57.69 30.01
C GLY A 170 46.54 -57.28 31.17
N GLU A 171 45.34 -57.86 31.21
CA GLU A 171 44.89 -58.68 32.33
C GLU A 171 43.52 -59.29 31.99
N GLU A 172 43.44 -60.62 32.08
CA GLU A 172 42.18 -61.37 32.06
C GLU A 172 41.38 -61.02 33.32
N TYR A 173 40.14 -60.55 33.15
CA TYR A 173 39.10 -60.75 34.16
C TYR A 173 37.77 -61.09 33.47
N ASP A 174 37.33 -62.30 33.76
CA ASP A 174 36.04 -62.88 33.43
C ASP A 174 35.02 -62.41 34.50
N GLY A 175 33.86 -61.91 34.08
CA GLY A 175 32.89 -61.34 35.01
C GLY A 175 31.61 -60.84 34.33
N LEU A 176 30.65 -61.75 34.18
CA LEU A 176 29.26 -61.48 33.83
C LEU A 176 28.65 -60.31 34.61
N ILE A 177 27.86 -59.46 33.95
CA ILE A 177 26.42 -59.24 34.19
C ILE A 177 25.92 -58.17 33.21
N ASP A 178 25.01 -58.59 32.33
CA ASP A 178 24.04 -57.74 31.63
C ASP A 178 23.20 -56.99 32.67
N SER A 179 23.27 -55.68 32.66
CA SER A 179 22.20 -54.84 33.23
C SER A 179 22.08 -53.59 32.38
N ASP A 180 21.12 -53.65 31.47
CA ASP A 180 20.46 -52.52 30.81
C ASP A 180 20.28 -51.35 31.77
N ALA A 181 21.17 -50.38 31.65
CA ALA A 181 20.99 -49.04 32.14
C ALA A 181 21.79 -48.13 31.21
N ASP A 182 21.32 -48.04 29.97
CA ASP A 182 21.44 -46.82 29.16
C ASP A 182 20.77 -45.69 29.98
N ILE A 183 21.49 -45.22 31.00
CA ILE A 183 21.19 -43.96 31.67
C ILE A 183 21.57 -42.93 30.64
N ASP A 184 20.59 -42.56 29.82
CA ASP A 184 20.59 -41.39 28.97
C ASP A 184 21.33 -40.29 29.72
N ASN A 185 22.54 -40.00 29.23
CA ASN A 185 23.40 -38.95 29.73
C ASN A 185 22.69 -37.63 29.42
N PHE A 186 21.70 -37.28 30.25
CA PHE A 186 20.97 -36.03 30.21
C PHE A 186 21.90 -34.95 30.77
N SER A 187 22.95 -34.67 29.99
CA SER A 187 23.89 -33.60 30.23
C SER A 187 23.06 -32.32 30.35
N THR A 188 22.99 -31.77 31.56
CA THR A 188 22.37 -30.46 31.79
C THR A 188 22.99 -29.46 30.80
N PRO A 189 22.18 -28.69 30.06
CA PRO A 189 22.68 -27.81 29.01
C PRO A 189 23.79 -26.93 29.59
N THR A 190 24.95 -26.88 28.93
CA THR A 190 26.02 -26.01 29.41
C THR A 190 25.59 -24.56 29.24
N GLU A 191 26.15 -23.66 30.06
CA GLU A 191 25.86 -22.22 29.97
C GLU A 191 26.15 -21.66 28.55
N GLU A 192 27.11 -22.26 27.85
CA GLU A 192 27.45 -21.97 26.46
C GLU A 192 26.33 -22.39 25.49
N ASP A 193 25.72 -23.57 25.69
CA ASP A 193 24.58 -24.04 24.89
C ASP A 193 23.34 -23.14 25.05
N VAL A 194 23.08 -22.67 26.28
CA VAL A 194 21.97 -21.74 26.57
C VAL A 194 22.22 -20.41 25.88
N GLN A 195 23.44 -19.86 25.97
CA GLN A 195 23.80 -18.61 25.32
C GLN A 195 23.73 -18.71 23.79
N GLU A 196 24.12 -19.85 23.22
CA GLU A 196 23.98 -20.10 21.78
C GLU A 196 22.50 -20.22 21.36
N GLN A 197 21.67 -20.89 22.16
CA GLN A 197 20.24 -20.99 21.91
C GLN A 197 19.55 -19.62 21.94
N GLU A 198 19.91 -18.75 22.89
CA GLU A 198 19.43 -17.37 22.96
C GLU A 198 19.88 -16.55 21.75
N ARG A 199 21.13 -16.69 21.32
CA ARG A 199 21.65 -16.02 20.11
C ARG A 199 20.93 -16.48 18.85
N MET A 200 20.66 -17.78 18.73
CA MET A 200 19.89 -18.34 17.61
C MET A 200 18.44 -17.84 17.62
N LYS A 201 17.82 -17.76 18.80
CA LYS A 201 16.47 -17.20 18.98
C LYS A 201 16.43 -15.71 18.60
N ALA A 202 17.44 -14.93 18.99
CA ALA A 202 17.56 -13.52 18.62
C ALA A 202 17.75 -13.34 17.10
N GLN A 203 18.60 -14.16 16.47
CA GLN A 203 18.78 -14.14 15.00
C GLN A 203 17.48 -14.50 14.27
N LYS A 204 16.76 -15.52 14.73
CA LYS A 204 15.47 -15.90 14.15
C LYS A 204 14.42 -14.79 14.31
N ALA A 205 14.36 -14.15 15.48
CA ALA A 205 13.48 -13.01 15.71
C ALA A 205 13.81 -11.83 14.78
N MET A 206 15.10 -11.56 14.55
CA MET A 206 15.55 -10.51 13.63
C MET A 206 15.15 -10.80 12.18
N ILE A 207 15.31 -12.04 11.70
CA ILE A 207 14.88 -12.44 10.35
C ILE A 207 13.37 -12.30 10.20
N ASN A 208 12.60 -12.77 11.19
CA ASN A 208 11.15 -12.66 11.20
C ASN A 208 10.70 -11.18 11.15
N ALA A 209 11.36 -10.30 11.92
CA ALA A 209 11.07 -8.88 11.90
C ALA A 209 11.31 -8.25 10.52
N LEU A 210 12.41 -8.63 9.84
CA LEU A 210 12.70 -8.18 8.48
C LEU A 210 11.69 -8.71 7.45
N GLN A 211 11.25 -9.97 7.59
CA GLN A 211 10.17 -10.56 6.78
C GLN A 211 8.87 -9.76 6.90
N VAL A 212 8.45 -9.46 8.14
CA VAL A 212 7.25 -8.65 8.39
C VAL A 212 7.40 -7.24 7.81
N GLU A 213 8.57 -6.60 7.95
CA GLU A 213 8.84 -5.27 7.38
C GLU A 213 8.76 -5.29 5.84
N ALA A 214 9.33 -6.31 5.21
CA ALA A 214 9.31 -6.45 3.76
C ALA A 214 7.88 -6.69 3.23
N LEU A 215 7.14 -7.60 3.85
CA LEU A 215 5.73 -7.85 3.53
C LEU A 215 4.90 -6.59 3.66
N TRP A 216 5.05 -5.86 4.78
CA TRP A 216 4.35 -4.59 4.98
C TRP A 216 4.66 -3.56 3.87
N LYS A 217 5.93 -3.42 3.46
CA LYS A 217 6.30 -2.49 2.38
C LYS A 217 5.63 -2.85 1.06
N ILE A 218 5.55 -4.13 0.73
CA ILE A 218 4.88 -4.62 -0.48
C ILE A 218 3.37 -4.35 -0.39
N THR A 219 2.73 -4.76 0.70
CA THR A 219 1.29 -4.54 0.92
C THR A 219 0.94 -3.06 0.91
N LYS A 220 1.79 -2.19 1.48
CA LYS A 220 1.61 -0.74 1.44
C LYS A 220 1.62 -0.18 0.02
N ILE A 221 2.50 -0.69 -0.86
CA ILE A 221 2.56 -0.29 -2.27
C ILE A 221 1.27 -0.71 -2.98
N GLU A 222 0.82 -1.95 -2.77
CA GLU A 222 -0.42 -2.45 -3.35
C GLU A 222 -1.64 -1.67 -2.86
N LEU A 223 -1.68 -1.32 -1.57
CA LEU A 223 -2.72 -0.48 -0.99
C LEU A 223 -2.74 0.92 -1.61
N ASP A 224 -1.59 1.62 -1.67
CA ASP A 224 -1.49 2.96 -2.28
C ASP A 224 -1.99 2.95 -3.73
N ARG A 225 -1.59 1.92 -4.50
CA ARG A 225 -2.02 1.75 -5.89
C ARG A 225 -3.53 1.51 -6.01
N THR A 226 -4.06 0.54 -5.28
CA THR A 226 -5.48 0.16 -5.32
C THR A 226 -6.37 1.35 -4.94
N ILE A 227 -5.97 2.11 -3.91
CA ILE A 227 -6.68 3.31 -3.45
C ILE A 227 -6.65 4.42 -4.50
N GLN A 228 -5.50 4.67 -5.12
CA GLN A 228 -5.40 5.67 -6.19
C GLN A 228 -6.24 5.30 -7.40
N GLU A 229 -6.24 4.03 -7.80
CA GLU A 229 -7.09 3.53 -8.89
C GLU A 229 -8.58 3.69 -8.56
N ALA A 230 -8.99 3.40 -7.32
CA ALA A 230 -10.36 3.62 -6.86
C ALA A 230 -10.75 5.11 -6.86
N CYS A 231 -9.87 5.98 -6.36
CA CYS A 231 -10.10 7.44 -6.40
C CYS A 231 -10.22 7.96 -7.84
N ASN A 232 -9.36 7.48 -8.76
CA ASN A 232 -9.42 7.87 -10.16
C ASN A 232 -10.72 7.38 -10.80
N MET A 233 -11.17 6.16 -10.47
CA MET A 233 -12.45 5.63 -10.96
C MET A 233 -13.64 6.51 -10.56
N ILE A 234 -13.64 7.00 -9.32
CA ILE A 234 -14.61 7.99 -8.85
C ILE A 234 -14.45 9.29 -9.65
N LEU A 235 -13.28 9.92 -9.61
CA LEU A 235 -13.02 11.24 -10.18
C LEU A 235 -13.18 11.30 -11.70
N GLU A 236 -13.04 10.19 -12.42
CA GLU A 236 -13.27 10.09 -13.86
C GLU A 236 -14.74 9.98 -14.24
N GLY A 237 -15.65 9.73 -13.29
CA GLY A 237 -17.06 9.51 -13.61
C GLY A 237 -17.43 8.04 -13.81
N ARG A 238 -16.48 7.10 -13.73
CA ARG A 238 -16.74 5.67 -14.07
C ARG A 238 -17.62 4.95 -13.05
N TYR A 239 -17.67 5.46 -11.83
CA TYR A 239 -18.51 4.95 -10.74
C TYR A 239 -19.70 5.89 -10.44
N PHE A 240 -19.96 6.88 -11.30
CA PHE A 240 -21.09 7.80 -11.10
C PHE A 240 -22.45 7.14 -11.41
N PHE A 241 -23.48 7.65 -10.73
CA PHE A 241 -24.74 7.02 -10.32
C PHE A 241 -25.74 6.68 -11.43
N PHE A 242 -25.52 5.59 -12.15
CA PHE A 242 -26.59 4.94 -12.91
C PHE A 242 -26.52 3.41 -12.81
N THR A 243 -27.05 2.81 -11.74
CA THR A 243 -27.53 1.42 -11.86
C THR A 243 -28.78 1.33 -12.75
N SER A 244 -29.50 2.43 -12.95
CA SER A 244 -30.79 2.44 -13.66
C SER A 244 -30.73 2.81 -15.15
N HIS A 245 -29.62 3.38 -15.66
CA HIS A 245 -29.54 3.88 -17.04
C HIS A 245 -28.34 3.38 -17.86
N HIS A 246 -27.67 2.31 -17.41
CA HIS A 246 -26.68 1.61 -18.25
C HIS A 246 -27.30 0.70 -19.34
N GLY A 247 -28.62 0.67 -19.47
CA GLY A 247 -29.28 0.14 -20.67
C GLY A 247 -29.40 1.23 -21.74
N SER A 248 -28.66 1.08 -22.84
CA SER A 248 -28.84 1.84 -24.10
C SER A 248 -28.34 3.29 -24.16
N ARG A 249 -27.04 3.52 -23.99
CA ARG A 249 -26.40 4.64 -24.71
C ARG A 249 -25.13 4.15 -25.41
N GLU A 250 -25.31 3.85 -26.69
CA GLU A 250 -24.23 3.50 -27.61
C GLU A 250 -23.13 4.56 -27.59
N ARG A 251 -21.89 4.07 -27.67
CA ARG A 251 -20.66 4.84 -27.89
C ARG A 251 -20.75 5.59 -29.23
N SER A 252 -21.30 6.78 -29.26
CA SER A 252 -20.95 7.74 -30.31
C SER A 252 -21.09 9.18 -29.80
N GLY A 253 -20.04 9.96 -30.00
CA GLY A 253 -20.07 11.41 -29.82
C GLY A 253 -19.84 11.89 -28.39
N TRP A 254 -18.72 12.57 -28.18
CA TRP A 254 -18.41 13.39 -27.02
C TRP A 254 -19.30 14.65 -26.95
N ASN A 255 -20.62 14.50 -27.03
CA ASN A 255 -21.56 15.58 -26.70
C ASN A 255 -21.80 15.59 -25.19
N MET A 256 -20.80 16.17 -24.51
CA MET A 256 -20.79 16.60 -23.12
C MET A 256 -21.85 17.69 -22.88
N GLY A 257 -23.04 17.34 -22.38
CA GLY A 257 -24.04 18.38 -22.13
C GLY A 257 -25.23 18.07 -21.21
N GLY A 258 -25.33 16.93 -20.51
CA GLY A 258 -26.58 16.72 -19.76
C GLY A 258 -26.69 15.57 -18.77
N ASP A 259 -25.61 15.04 -18.22
CA ASP A 259 -25.70 13.96 -17.24
C ASP A 259 -25.29 14.49 -15.86
N GLY A 260 -26.21 15.22 -15.19
CA GLY A 260 -26.02 15.67 -13.81
C GLY A 260 -26.34 14.56 -12.79
N TRP A 261 -25.68 14.64 -11.64
CA TRP A 261 -25.96 13.88 -10.42
C TRP A 261 -27.33 14.25 -9.87
N VAL A 262 -28.22 13.31 -9.56
CA VAL A 262 -29.45 13.60 -8.78
C VAL A 262 -29.14 13.39 -7.29
N VAL A 263 -29.27 14.45 -6.50
CA VAL A 263 -29.05 14.48 -5.05
C VAL A 263 -30.19 13.75 -4.36
N GLY A 264 -29.89 12.52 -3.91
CA GLY A 264 -30.79 11.56 -3.27
C GLY A 264 -32.24 12.01 -3.06
N SER A 265 -32.58 12.32 -1.81
CA SER A 265 -33.94 12.59 -1.34
C SER A 265 -34.53 13.95 -1.79
N THR A 266 -33.69 14.86 -2.29
CA THR A 266 -34.11 16.21 -2.70
C THR A 266 -34.51 16.28 -4.17
N GLY A 267 -34.04 15.34 -5.00
CA GLY A 267 -34.26 15.36 -6.44
C GLY A 267 -33.49 16.47 -7.18
N GLU A 268 -32.63 17.24 -6.50
CA GLU A 268 -31.84 18.29 -7.13
C GLU A 268 -30.76 17.72 -8.03
N VAL A 269 -30.57 18.31 -9.22
CA VAL A 269 -29.54 17.85 -10.15
C VAL A 269 -28.27 18.68 -9.97
N VAL A 270 -27.23 18.09 -9.40
CA VAL A 270 -25.88 18.64 -9.35
C VAL A 270 -25.16 18.34 -10.65
N ASP A 271 -24.62 19.35 -11.31
CA ASP A 271 -23.82 19.16 -12.52
C ASP A 271 -22.62 18.21 -12.27
N ALA A 272 -22.30 17.34 -13.23
CA ALA A 272 -21.25 16.32 -13.06
C ALA A 272 -19.86 16.93 -12.83
N ASP A 273 -19.55 18.10 -13.41
CA ASP A 273 -18.27 18.77 -13.14
C ASP A 273 -18.23 19.26 -11.70
N VAL A 274 -19.34 19.82 -11.22
CA VAL A 274 -19.50 20.25 -9.83
C VAL A 274 -19.39 19.07 -8.86
N GLY A 275 -20.06 17.95 -9.15
CA GLY A 275 -19.98 16.73 -8.35
C GLY A 275 -18.57 16.17 -8.26
N ARG A 276 -17.84 16.12 -9.39
CA ARG A 276 -16.43 15.69 -9.42
C ARG A 276 -15.52 16.61 -8.62
N LEU A 277 -15.72 17.92 -8.69
CA LEU A 277 -14.96 18.89 -7.91
C LEU A 277 -15.20 18.76 -6.42
N ARG A 278 -16.47 18.62 -6.00
CA ARG A 278 -16.83 18.40 -4.60
C ARG A 278 -16.25 17.07 -4.09
N ALA A 279 -16.32 16.01 -4.90
CA ALA A 279 -15.70 14.73 -4.56
C ALA A 279 -14.18 14.86 -4.41
N ALA A 280 -13.51 15.59 -5.32
CA ALA A 280 -12.08 15.85 -5.22
C ALA A 280 -11.72 16.61 -3.94
N ALA A 281 -12.49 17.64 -3.59
CA ALA A 281 -12.33 18.39 -2.34
C ALA A 281 -12.57 17.51 -1.10
N ALA A 282 -13.60 16.66 -1.11
CA ALA A 282 -13.87 15.71 -0.04
C ALA A 282 -12.71 14.73 0.17
N LEU A 283 -12.13 14.19 -0.92
CA LEU A 283 -10.94 13.34 -0.83
C LEU A 283 -9.73 14.06 -0.25
N VAL A 284 -9.55 15.36 -0.55
CA VAL A 284 -8.48 16.16 0.08
C VAL A 284 -8.74 16.31 1.58
N LEU A 285 -9.96 16.66 1.98
CA LEU A 285 -10.37 16.79 3.38
C LEU A 285 -10.13 15.49 4.16
N MET A 286 -10.65 14.37 3.67
CA MET A 286 -10.42 13.03 4.26
C MET A 286 -8.92 12.73 4.35
N GLY A 287 -8.18 13.05 3.29
CA GLY A 287 -6.74 12.84 3.23
C GLY A 287 -5.98 13.60 4.31
N ASP A 288 -6.37 14.85 4.56
CA ASP A 288 -5.76 15.70 5.59
C ASP A 288 -6.12 15.23 7.02
N ILE A 289 -7.36 14.80 7.25
CA ILE A 289 -7.77 14.21 8.54
C ILE A 289 -6.95 12.95 8.82
N PHE A 290 -6.89 12.01 7.87
CA PHE A 290 -6.13 10.76 8.03
C PHE A 290 -4.66 11.00 8.32
N VAL A 291 -4.03 11.95 7.62
CA VAL A 291 -2.62 12.31 7.87
C VAL A 291 -2.46 12.95 9.25
N ARG A 292 -3.39 13.79 9.70
CA ARG A 292 -3.34 14.43 11.03
C ARG A 292 -3.50 13.39 12.15
N CYS A 293 -4.58 12.61 12.14
CA CYS A 293 -4.85 11.59 13.16
C CYS A 293 -3.71 10.57 13.29
N SER A 294 -3.05 10.25 12.17
CA SER A 294 -1.91 9.31 12.15
C SER A 294 -0.62 9.80 12.83
N LYS A 295 -0.50 11.11 13.08
CA LYS A 295 0.65 11.73 13.75
C LYS A 295 0.44 11.84 15.26
N GLU A 296 -0.79 12.07 15.68
CA GLU A 296 -1.18 12.37 17.06
C GLU A 296 -1.16 11.13 17.97
N GLY A 297 -0.09 10.34 18.01
CA GLY A 297 -0.08 9.15 18.90
C GLY A 297 0.97 8.09 18.61
N THR A 298 2.10 8.46 18.01
CA THR A 298 3.28 7.56 17.98
C THR A 298 4.20 7.76 19.18
N SER A 299 3.81 8.56 20.17
CA SER A 299 4.35 8.33 21.52
C SER A 299 3.78 6.99 21.96
N TRP A 300 4.62 5.96 21.93
CA TRP A 300 4.44 4.86 22.85
C TRP A 300 4.23 5.52 24.22
N VAL A 301 3.02 5.40 24.76
CA VAL A 301 2.80 5.76 26.16
C VAL A 301 3.67 4.75 26.91
N ASP A 302 4.79 5.25 27.44
CA ASP A 302 5.66 4.54 28.37
C ASP A 302 4.89 4.12 29.62
#